data_AF-A0A831UD09-F1
#
_entry.id   AF-A0A831UD09-F1
#
_cell.length_a   1.000
_cell.length_b   1.000
_cell.length_c   1.000
_cell.angle_alpha   90.00
_cell.angle_beta   90.00
_cell.angle_gamma   90.00
#
_symmetry.space_group_name_H-M   'P 1'
#
loop_
_entity.id
_entity.type
_entity.pdbx_description
1 polymer ?
#
loop_
_entity_poly.entity_id
_entity_poly.type
_entity_poly.pdbx_seq_one_letter_code
_entity_poly.pdbx_strand_id
1 'polypeptide(L)'
;MTLRNYLFIIMVACLAGCATIQKSVESRQQRSARQEKLAQAVSLIGKGNTERASKLLAEIVAAPGIPGITDEALFRLGLLSVPPDLEREEIAHALKHLERLQREYPVSTWANQAATLTDFLSGVPRRIESTTELRRQIKTLKDVNLSLTRENKEMRLNIEKIKALDLELEKKAKP
;
A
#
# COMPACT_ATOMS: atom_id res chain seq x y z
N MET A 1 -5.74 36.00 -56.99
CA MET A 1 -6.43 35.85 -55.69
C MET A 1 -6.94 37.22 -55.27
N THR A 2 -8.25 37.40 -55.22
CA THR A 2 -8.91 38.70 -55.01
C THR A 2 -8.89 39.12 -53.53
N LEU A 3 -8.82 40.44 -53.25
CA LEU A 3 -8.91 41.05 -51.91
C LEU A 3 -10.08 40.49 -51.06
N ARG A 4 -11.17 40.10 -51.73
CA ARG A 4 -12.34 39.42 -51.14
C ARG A 4 -12.02 38.09 -50.45
N ASN A 5 -11.06 37.31 -50.96
CA ASN A 5 -10.66 36.04 -50.35
C ASN A 5 -9.82 36.26 -49.08
N TYR A 6 -8.99 37.31 -49.04
CA TYR A 6 -8.23 37.67 -47.83
C TYR A 6 -9.16 38.15 -46.71
N LEU A 7 -10.18 38.95 -47.04
CA LEU A 7 -11.20 39.41 -46.08
C LEU A 7 -11.98 38.25 -45.45
N PHE A 8 -12.34 37.22 -46.25
CA PHE A 8 -13.00 36.02 -45.74
C PHE A 8 -12.08 35.19 -44.82
N ILE A 9 -10.80 35.04 -45.16
CA ILE A 9 -9.84 34.29 -44.33
C ILE A 9 -9.61 35.00 -42.99
N ILE A 10 -9.48 36.33 -42.98
CA ILE A 10 -9.31 37.13 -41.75
C ILE A 10 -10.57 37.03 -40.87
N MET A 11 -11.77 37.10 -41.45
CA MET A 11 -13.01 36.96 -40.69
C MET A 11 -13.13 35.57 -40.03
N VAL A 12 -12.81 34.49 -40.76
CA VAL A 12 -12.83 33.12 -40.21
C VAL A 12 -11.75 32.92 -39.13
N ALA A 13 -10.56 33.50 -39.31
CA ALA A 13 -9.49 33.46 -38.31
C ALA A 13 -9.86 34.20 -37.00
N CYS A 14 -10.55 35.34 -37.09
CA CYS A 14 -11.03 36.06 -35.92
C CYS A 14 -12.11 35.29 -35.13
N LEU A 15 -12.99 34.56 -35.81
CA LEU A 15 -14.05 33.75 -35.17
C LEU A 15 -13.51 32.47 -34.51
N ALA A 16 -12.45 31.86 -35.07
CA ALA A 16 -11.78 30.70 -34.46
C ALA A 16 -10.94 31.06 -33.21
N GLY A 17 -10.50 32.32 -33.09
CA GLY A 17 -9.76 32.81 -31.92
C GLY A 17 -10.59 32.85 -30.63
N CYS A 18 -11.89 33.16 -30.71
CA CYS A 18 -12.73 33.30 -29.51
C CYS A 18 -12.98 31.95 -28.79
N ALA A 19 -13.24 30.87 -29.53
CA ALA A 19 -13.52 29.56 -28.93
C ALA A 19 -12.27 28.93 -28.26
N THR A 20 -11.09 29.17 -28.83
CA THR A 20 -9.82 28.68 -28.29
C THR A 20 -9.38 29.45 -27.04
N ILE A 21 -9.60 30.78 -27.01
CA ILE A 21 -9.34 31.62 -25.84
C ILE A 21 -10.26 31.22 -24.67
N GLN A 22 -11.55 31.01 -24.90
CA GLN A 22 -12.48 30.64 -23.82
C GLN A 22 -12.09 29.32 -23.14
N LYS A 23 -11.74 28.29 -23.92
CA LYS A 23 -11.26 27.00 -23.39
C LYS A 23 -9.96 27.15 -22.59
N SER A 24 -9.07 28.06 -23.00
CA SER A 24 -7.83 28.33 -22.28
C SER A 24 -8.09 29.02 -20.92
N VAL A 25 -9.05 29.94 -20.85
CA VAL A 25 -9.43 30.63 -19.61
C VAL A 25 -10.11 29.67 -18.64
N GLU A 26 -11.05 28.86 -19.12
CA GLU A 26 -11.72 27.82 -18.32
C GLU A 26 -10.72 26.80 -17.75
N SER A 27 -9.75 26.35 -18.56
CA SER A 27 -8.70 25.43 -18.11
C SER A 27 -7.79 26.04 -17.02
N ARG A 28 -7.49 27.34 -17.12
CA ARG A 28 -6.69 28.06 -16.12
C ARG A 28 -7.46 28.24 -14.82
N GLN A 29 -8.75 28.60 -14.89
CA GLN A 29 -9.62 28.72 -13.73
C GLN A 29 -9.77 27.37 -13.02
N GLN A 30 -9.99 26.29 -13.77
CA GLN A 30 -10.09 24.94 -13.22
C GLN A 30 -8.78 24.51 -12.53
N ARG A 31 -7.63 24.84 -13.12
CA ARG A 31 -6.32 24.60 -12.50
C ARG A 31 -6.17 25.37 -11.17
N SER A 32 -6.55 26.66 -11.15
CA SER A 32 -6.48 27.49 -9.93
C SER A 32 -7.36 26.94 -8.81
N ALA A 33 -8.63 26.63 -9.11
CA ALA A 33 -9.56 26.10 -8.12
C ALA A 33 -9.08 24.77 -7.50
N ARG A 34 -8.45 23.91 -8.30
CA ARG A 34 -7.88 22.66 -7.79
C ARG A 34 -6.58 22.87 -7.02
N GLN A 35 -5.77 23.85 -7.40
CA GLN A 35 -4.59 24.24 -6.64
C GLN A 35 -4.97 24.74 -5.24
N GLU A 36 -6.01 25.57 -5.14
CA GLU A 36 -6.56 26.05 -3.87
C GLU A 36 -7.08 24.90 -3.01
N LYS A 37 -7.80 23.96 -3.62
CA LYS A 37 -8.30 22.76 -2.94
C LYS A 37 -7.16 21.87 -2.42
N LEU A 38 -6.09 21.70 -3.20
CA LEU A 38 -4.90 20.99 -2.78
C LEU A 38 -4.23 21.70 -1.60
N ALA A 39 -4.04 23.03 -1.69
CA ALA A 39 -3.48 23.82 -0.60
C ALA A 39 -4.31 23.71 0.69
N GLN A 40 -5.64 23.70 0.57
CA GLN A 40 -6.55 23.47 1.69
C GLN A 40 -6.35 22.08 2.31
N ALA A 41 -6.25 21.03 1.49
CA ALA A 41 -5.96 19.68 1.97
C ALA A 41 -4.62 19.61 2.72
N VAL A 42 -3.57 20.25 2.18
CA VAL A 42 -2.26 20.33 2.84
C VAL A 42 -2.33 21.06 4.18
N SER A 43 -3.09 22.16 4.26
CA SER A 43 -3.32 22.86 5.52
C SER A 43 -4.05 21.99 6.54
N LEU A 44 -5.04 21.20 6.11
CA LEU A 44 -5.77 20.27 6.98
C LEU A 44 -4.86 19.16 7.52
N ILE A 45 -3.96 18.62 6.69
CA ILE A 45 -2.93 17.66 7.14
C ILE A 45 -2.06 18.28 8.22
N GLY A 46 -1.56 19.52 8.01
CA GLY A 46 -0.74 20.22 9.01
C GLY A 46 -1.47 20.49 10.34
N LYS A 47 -2.80 20.53 10.33
CA LYS A 47 -3.66 20.66 11.53
C LYS A 47 -4.07 19.32 12.13
N GLY A 48 -3.61 18.19 11.59
CA GLY A 48 -3.99 16.85 12.02
C GLY A 48 -5.39 16.40 11.59
N ASN A 49 -6.11 17.17 10.76
CA ASN A 49 -7.42 16.80 10.27
C ASN A 49 -7.32 15.96 8.98
N THR A 50 -6.84 14.73 9.16
CA THR A 50 -6.54 13.79 8.06
C THR A 50 -7.80 13.30 7.34
N GLU A 51 -8.93 13.17 8.05
CA GLU A 51 -10.19 12.72 7.45
C GLU A 51 -10.71 13.71 6.40
N ARG A 52 -10.79 15.00 6.75
CA ARG A 52 -11.23 16.03 5.78
C ARG A 52 -10.22 16.23 4.66
N ALA A 53 -8.93 16.15 4.97
CA ALA A 53 -7.89 16.20 3.94
C ALA A 53 -8.06 15.05 2.93
N SER A 54 -8.28 13.83 3.39
CA SER A 54 -8.46 12.65 2.54
C SER A 54 -9.65 12.81 1.60
N LYS A 55 -10.79 13.36 2.08
CA LYS A 55 -11.95 13.65 1.22
C LYS A 55 -11.61 14.64 0.10
N LEU A 56 -10.96 15.75 0.42
CA LEU A 56 -10.55 16.75 -0.59
C LEU A 56 -9.56 16.16 -1.62
N LEU A 57 -8.60 15.36 -1.16
CA LEU A 57 -7.63 14.70 -2.04
C LEU A 57 -8.31 13.66 -2.94
N ALA A 58 -9.23 12.86 -2.41
CA ALA A 58 -9.99 11.90 -3.20
C ALA A 58 -10.79 12.59 -4.31
N GLU A 59 -11.40 13.74 -4.02
CA GLU A 59 -12.11 14.54 -5.03
C GLU A 59 -11.17 15.09 -6.12
N ILE A 60 -9.93 15.47 -5.77
CA ILE A 60 -8.92 15.90 -6.75
C ILE A 60 -8.50 14.73 -7.65
N VAL A 61 -8.31 13.55 -7.05
CA VAL A 61 -7.84 12.32 -7.72
C VAL A 61 -8.92 11.69 -8.62
N ALA A 62 -10.20 11.89 -8.31
CA ALA A 62 -11.34 11.43 -9.10
C ALA A 62 -11.57 12.27 -10.37
N ALA A 63 -11.09 13.52 -10.40
CA ALA A 63 -11.24 14.42 -11.53
C ALA A 63 -10.14 14.20 -12.61
N PRO A 64 -10.32 14.73 -13.84
CA PRO A 64 -9.31 14.61 -14.91
C PRO A 64 -7.91 15.05 -14.46
N GLY A 65 -6.86 14.28 -14.72
CA GLY A 65 -5.53 14.55 -14.18
C GLY A 65 -4.93 15.92 -14.57
N ILE A 66 -4.36 16.65 -13.61
CA ILE A 66 -3.54 17.85 -13.83
C ILE A 66 -2.14 17.61 -13.26
N PRO A 67 -1.08 17.58 -14.11
CA PRO A 67 0.30 17.44 -13.64
C PRO A 67 0.70 18.55 -12.66
N GLY A 68 1.35 18.17 -11.56
CA GLY A 68 1.73 19.02 -10.43
C GLY A 68 0.64 19.17 -9.36
N ILE A 69 -0.60 18.71 -9.61
CA ILE A 69 -1.71 18.76 -8.65
C ILE A 69 -2.18 17.33 -8.32
N THR A 70 -2.53 16.57 -9.35
CA THR A 70 -3.11 15.22 -9.18
C THR A 70 -2.06 14.22 -8.70
N ASP A 71 -0.82 14.36 -9.15
CA ASP A 71 0.33 13.58 -8.68
C ASP A 71 0.63 13.84 -7.19
N GLU A 72 0.65 15.11 -6.76
CA GLU A 72 0.78 15.44 -5.34
C GLU A 72 -0.39 14.88 -4.52
N ALA A 73 -1.60 15.00 -5.05
CA ALA A 73 -2.79 14.50 -4.38
C ALA A 73 -2.79 12.97 -4.24
N LEU A 74 -2.37 12.24 -5.28
CA LEU A 74 -2.20 10.79 -5.25
C LEU A 74 -1.18 10.36 -4.19
N PHE A 75 -0.02 11.05 -4.14
CA PHE A 75 1.00 10.76 -3.15
C PHE A 75 0.48 10.95 -1.72
N ARG A 76 -0.10 12.12 -1.43
CA ARG A 76 -0.60 12.45 -0.08
C ARG A 76 -1.76 11.54 0.32
N LEU A 77 -2.66 11.23 -0.60
CA LEU A 77 -3.77 10.31 -0.32
C LEU A 77 -3.26 8.89 -0.06
N GLY A 78 -2.26 8.43 -0.83
CA GLY A 78 -1.58 7.16 -0.59
C GLY A 78 -0.99 7.09 0.82
N LEU A 79 -0.28 8.14 1.27
CA LEU A 79 0.26 8.24 2.62
C LEU A 79 -0.81 8.19 3.71
N LEU A 80 -1.90 8.96 3.55
CA LEU A 80 -2.99 9.00 4.52
C LEU A 80 -3.80 7.69 4.58
N SER A 81 -3.72 6.88 3.53
CA SER A 81 -4.39 5.58 3.44
C SER A 81 -3.54 4.43 4.01
N VAL A 82 -2.32 4.69 4.49
CA VAL A 82 -1.50 3.64 5.12
C VAL A 82 -2.06 3.36 6.52
N PRO A 83 -2.49 2.13 6.80
CA PRO A 83 -3.07 1.78 8.09
C PRO A 83 -1.99 1.72 9.19
N PRO A 84 -2.32 2.09 10.44
CA PRO A 84 -1.37 2.04 11.56
C PRO A 84 -0.90 0.62 11.87
N ASP A 85 -1.81 -0.36 11.76
CA ASP A 85 -1.55 -1.76 12.10
C ASP A 85 -1.09 -2.61 10.89
N LEU A 86 -0.83 -1.96 9.75
CA LEU A 86 -0.35 -2.62 8.53
C LEU A 86 -1.25 -3.79 8.09
N GLU A 87 -2.57 -3.65 8.23
CA GLU A 87 -3.53 -4.66 7.78
C GLU A 87 -3.51 -4.81 6.26
N ARG A 88 -3.58 -6.07 5.79
CA ARG A 88 -3.31 -6.42 4.38
C ARG A 88 -4.28 -5.74 3.40
N GLU A 89 -5.57 -5.73 3.73
CA GLU A 89 -6.63 -5.18 2.87
C GLU A 89 -6.52 -3.65 2.80
N GLU A 90 -6.22 -3.01 3.93
CA GLU A 90 -6.07 -1.56 4.03
C GLU A 90 -4.81 -1.06 3.32
N ILE A 91 -3.70 -1.82 3.35
CA ILE A 91 -2.48 -1.52 2.57
C ILE A 91 -2.77 -1.47 1.05
N ALA A 92 -3.68 -2.29 0.55
CA ALA A 92 -4.01 -2.31 -0.88
C ALA A 92 -4.57 -0.96 -1.35
N HIS A 93 -5.30 -0.23 -0.49
CA HIS A 93 -5.81 1.10 -0.81
C HIS A 93 -4.69 2.12 -0.97
N ALA A 94 -3.70 2.12 -0.06
CA ALA A 94 -2.52 2.97 -0.17
C ALA A 94 -1.72 2.66 -1.45
N LEU A 95 -1.45 1.38 -1.70
CA LEU A 95 -0.71 0.92 -2.88
C LEU A 95 -1.39 1.34 -4.18
N LYS A 96 -2.72 1.20 -4.27
CA LYS A 96 -3.47 1.61 -5.47
C LYS A 96 -3.20 3.06 -5.87
N HIS A 97 -3.11 3.97 -4.90
CA HIS A 97 -2.82 5.39 -5.18
C HIS A 97 -1.37 5.62 -5.60
N LEU A 98 -0.42 4.96 -4.93
CA LEU A 98 1.00 5.10 -5.22
C LEU A 98 1.41 4.45 -6.55
N GLU A 99 0.87 3.28 -6.88
CA GLU A 99 1.07 2.63 -8.18
C GLU A 99 0.48 3.45 -9.32
N ARG A 100 -0.71 4.05 -9.09
CA ARG A 100 -1.31 4.97 -10.05
C ARG A 100 -0.42 6.19 -10.30
N LEU A 101 0.19 6.74 -9.25
CA LEU A 101 1.15 7.83 -9.34
C LEU A 101 2.36 7.46 -10.21
N GLN A 102 2.97 6.29 -9.97
CA GLN A 102 4.11 5.80 -10.77
C GLN A 102 3.74 5.62 -12.24
N ARG A 103 2.55 5.08 -12.51
CA ARG A 103 2.09 4.78 -13.87
C ARG A 103 1.68 6.02 -14.67
N GLU A 104 0.93 6.92 -14.05
CA GLU A 104 0.35 8.09 -14.74
C GLU A 104 1.27 9.31 -14.73
N TYR A 105 2.18 9.42 -13.75
CA TYR A 105 3.08 10.57 -13.58
C TYR A 105 4.54 10.14 -13.27
N PRO A 106 5.17 9.29 -14.10
CA PRO A 106 6.50 8.73 -13.80
C PRO A 106 7.63 9.77 -13.66
N VAL A 107 7.47 10.95 -14.25
CA VAL A 107 8.48 12.04 -14.20
C VAL A 107 8.23 13.00 -13.01
N SER A 108 7.15 12.80 -12.24
CA SER A 108 6.84 13.65 -11.09
C SER A 108 7.85 13.46 -9.97
N THR A 109 8.20 14.56 -9.30
CA THR A 109 9.01 14.51 -8.06
C THR A 109 8.33 13.67 -6.99
N TRP A 110 6.98 13.66 -6.96
CA TRP A 110 6.20 12.85 -6.03
C TRP A 110 6.28 11.36 -6.34
N ALA A 111 6.34 10.98 -7.62
CA ALA A 111 6.55 9.58 -8.02
C ALA A 111 7.93 9.08 -7.54
N ASN A 112 8.98 9.89 -7.71
CA ASN A 112 10.30 9.55 -7.20
C ASN A 112 10.32 9.40 -5.68
N GLN A 113 9.66 10.30 -4.95
CA GLN A 113 9.56 10.21 -3.48
C GLN A 113 8.74 9.00 -3.02
N ALA A 114 7.72 8.61 -3.80
CA ALA A 114 6.85 7.49 -3.49
C ALA A 114 7.46 6.12 -3.75
N ALA A 115 8.52 6.03 -4.56
CA ALA A 115 9.06 4.75 -5.05
C ALA A 115 9.44 3.81 -3.90
N THR A 116 10.30 4.27 -2.99
CA THR A 116 10.75 3.48 -1.84
C THR A 116 9.61 3.04 -0.94
N LEU A 117 8.61 3.90 -0.74
CA LEU A 117 7.45 3.55 0.07
C LEU A 117 6.57 2.50 -0.63
N THR A 118 6.38 2.63 -1.94
CA THR A 118 5.61 1.67 -2.74
C THR A 118 6.27 0.30 -2.67
N ASP A 119 7.59 0.24 -2.86
CA ASP A 119 8.37 -0.98 -2.75
C ASP A 119 8.25 -1.60 -1.36
N PHE A 120 8.36 -0.78 -0.31
CA PHE A 120 8.19 -1.24 1.07
C PHE A 120 6.80 -1.85 1.30
N LEU A 121 5.73 -1.11 0.96
CA LEU A 121 4.35 -1.52 1.19
C LEU A 121 3.97 -2.76 0.37
N SER A 122 4.49 -2.90 -0.86
CA SER A 122 4.24 -4.08 -1.70
C SER A 122 4.81 -5.38 -1.09
N GLY A 123 5.86 -5.27 -0.27
CA GLY A 123 6.47 -6.38 0.43
C GLY A 123 5.76 -6.78 1.74
N VAL A 124 4.92 -5.91 2.32
CA VAL A 124 4.28 -6.16 3.62
C VAL A 124 3.38 -7.40 3.62
N PRO A 125 2.50 -7.64 2.62
CA PRO A 125 1.65 -8.83 2.59
C PRO A 125 2.43 -10.14 2.70
N ARG A 126 3.57 -10.25 2.00
CA ARG A 126 4.44 -11.43 2.05
C ARG A 126 5.08 -11.61 3.44
N ARG A 127 5.47 -10.51 4.09
CA ARG A 127 6.05 -10.54 5.44
C ARG A 127 5.03 -10.97 6.49
N ILE A 128 3.78 -10.53 6.35
CA ILE A 128 2.67 -10.96 7.22
C ILE A 128 2.48 -12.48 7.07
N GLU A 129 2.37 -12.96 5.83
CA GLU A 129 2.21 -14.39 5.52
C GLU A 129 3.37 -15.23 6.10
N SER A 130 4.62 -14.83 5.86
CA SER A 130 5.78 -15.54 6.43
C SER A 130 5.77 -15.56 7.96
N THR A 131 5.33 -14.47 8.60
CA THR A 131 5.25 -14.39 10.06
C THR A 131 4.16 -15.31 10.60
N THR A 132 3.02 -15.40 9.91
CA THR A 132 1.94 -16.32 10.29
C THR A 132 2.36 -17.78 10.17
N GLU A 133 3.07 -18.14 9.10
CA GLU A 133 3.58 -19.50 8.91
C GLU A 133 4.65 -19.87 9.93
N LEU A 134 5.60 -18.96 10.21
CA LEU A 134 6.60 -19.17 11.26
C LEU A 134 5.96 -19.39 12.63
N ARG A 135 4.90 -18.64 12.98
CA ARG A 135 4.15 -18.85 14.23
C ARG A 135 3.50 -20.22 14.28
N ARG A 136 2.94 -20.70 13.17
CA ARG A 136 2.36 -22.04 13.06
C ARG A 136 3.43 -23.12 13.26
N GLN A 137 4.59 -22.98 12.62
CA GLN A 137 5.71 -23.92 12.78
C GLN A 137 6.24 -23.95 14.22
N ILE A 138 6.38 -22.78 14.87
CA ILE A 138 6.78 -22.71 16.28
C ILE A 138 5.80 -23.47 17.18
N LYS A 139 4.48 -23.34 16.91
CA LYS A 139 3.46 -24.08 17.66
C LYS A 139 3.61 -25.59 17.46
N THR A 140 3.71 -26.04 16.21
CA THR A 140 3.91 -27.46 15.88
C THR A 140 5.18 -28.02 16.51
N LEU A 141 6.31 -27.31 16.44
CA LEU A 141 7.57 -27.74 17.05
C LEU A 141 7.45 -27.85 18.57
N LYS A 142 6.74 -26.94 19.24
CA LYS A 142 6.47 -27.04 20.67
C LYS A 142 5.65 -28.28 21.02
N ASP A 143 4.60 -28.58 20.25
CA ASP A 143 3.74 -29.74 20.48
C ASP A 143 4.51 -31.06 20.27
N VAL A 144 5.32 -31.15 19.21
CA VAL A 144 6.19 -32.31 18.95
C VAL A 144 7.24 -32.49 20.05
N ASN A 145 7.89 -31.41 20.49
CA ASN A 145 8.88 -31.47 21.56
C ASN A 145 8.27 -31.94 22.89
N LEU A 146 7.06 -31.46 23.21
CA LEU A 146 6.31 -31.93 24.38
C LEU A 146 6.00 -33.43 24.30
N SER A 147 5.59 -33.91 23.12
CA SER A 147 5.32 -35.34 22.90
C SER A 147 6.58 -36.18 23.07
N LEU A 148 7.68 -35.81 22.41
CA LEU A 148 8.96 -36.51 22.50
C LEU A 148 9.51 -36.50 23.94
N THR A 149 9.28 -35.43 24.69
CA THR A 149 9.68 -35.37 26.11
C THR A 149 8.90 -36.38 26.96
N ARG A 150 7.60 -36.54 26.69
CA ARG A 150 6.77 -37.55 27.36
C ARG A 150 7.18 -38.97 27.00
N GLU A 151 7.39 -39.23 25.71
CA GLU A 151 7.82 -40.53 25.20
C GLU A 151 9.21 -40.92 25.75
N ASN A 152 10.17 -39.98 25.78
CA ASN A 152 11.46 -40.21 26.43
C ASN A 152 11.34 -40.56 27.91
N LYS A 153 10.43 -39.91 28.64
CA LYS A 153 10.17 -40.22 30.05
C LYS A 153 9.58 -41.63 30.21
N GLU A 154 8.64 -41.99 29.37
CA GLU A 154 8.01 -43.32 29.37
C GLU A 154 9.02 -44.42 29.04
N MET A 155 9.83 -44.23 28.00
CA MET A 155 10.90 -45.18 27.64
C MET A 155 11.88 -45.38 28.78
N ARG A 156 12.29 -44.31 29.48
CA ARG A 156 13.17 -44.43 30.67
C ARG A 156 12.54 -45.29 31.77
N LEU A 157 11.26 -45.06 32.07
CA LEU A 157 10.53 -45.87 33.06
C LEU A 157 10.43 -47.35 32.62
N ASN A 158 10.21 -47.61 31.33
CA ASN A 158 10.14 -48.97 30.81
C ASN A 158 11.50 -49.67 30.87
N ILE A 159 12.58 -48.97 30.57
CA ILE A 159 13.95 -49.50 30.72
C ILE A 159 14.24 -49.86 32.18
N GLU A 160 13.84 -49.00 33.14
CA GLU A 160 14.01 -49.29 34.56
C GLU A 160 13.21 -50.52 35.01
N LYS A 161 11.96 -50.67 34.55
CA LYS A 161 11.14 -51.85 34.83
C LYS A 161 11.75 -53.13 34.29
N ILE A 162 12.24 -53.13 33.04
CA ILE A 162 12.88 -54.30 32.43
C ILE A 162 14.12 -54.70 33.23
N LYS A 163 14.97 -53.74 33.59
CA LYS A 163 16.16 -54.00 34.43
C LYS A 163 15.80 -54.62 35.78
N ALA A 164 14.72 -54.16 36.40
CA ALA A 164 14.25 -54.73 37.67
C ALA A 164 13.78 -56.18 37.50
N LEU A 165 13.03 -56.49 36.43
CA LEU A 165 12.58 -57.83 36.11
C LEU A 165 13.75 -58.78 35.83
N ASP A 166 14.75 -58.34 35.07
CA ASP A 166 15.97 -59.13 34.80
C ASP A 166 16.69 -59.49 36.11
N LEU A 167 16.82 -58.53 37.03
CA LEU A 167 17.39 -58.74 38.36
C LEU A 167 16.59 -59.74 39.21
N GLU A 168 15.27 -59.71 39.13
CA GLU A 168 14.42 -60.69 39.81
C GLU A 168 14.57 -62.09 39.22
N LEU A 169 14.67 -62.21 37.90
CA LEU A 169 14.89 -63.49 37.22
C LEU A 169 16.24 -64.09 37.59
N GLU A 170 17.32 -63.29 37.61
CA GLU A 170 18.64 -63.75 38.03
C GLU A 170 18.66 -64.27 39.48
N LYS A 171 17.96 -63.58 40.39
CA LYS A 171 17.83 -64.03 41.78
C LYS A 171 17.08 -65.34 41.91
N LYS A 172 16.05 -65.56 41.09
CA LYS A 172 15.27 -66.82 41.07
C LYS A 172 16.01 -67.96 40.36
N ALA A 173 16.93 -67.65 39.46
CA ALA A 173 17.71 -68.62 38.69
C ALA A 173 18.98 -69.10 39.41
N LYS A 174 19.41 -68.42 40.49
CA LYS A 174 20.47 -68.92 41.36
C LYS A 174 19.92 -69.97 42.34
N PRO A 175 20.41 -71.22 42.32
CA PRO A 175 20.02 -72.27 43.27
C PRO A 175 20.50 -72.00 44.69
#